data_AF-A0A2U3PUB8-F1
#
_entry.id   AF-A0A2U3PUB8-F1
#
_cell.length_a   1.000
_cell.length_b   1.000
_cell.length_c   1.000
_cell.angle_alpha   90.00
_cell.angle_beta   90.00
_cell.angle_gamma   90.00
#
_symmetry.space_group_name_H-M   'P 1'
#
loop_
_entity.id
_entity.type
_entity.pdbx_description
1 polymer ?
#
loop_
_entity_poly.entity_id
_entity_poly.type
_entity_poly.pdbx_seq_one_letter_code
_entity_poly.pdbx_strand_id
1 'polypeptide(L)' 'MPASLLSKPSDADRLELAADQAIAACGGDAREAVKALIVVNEFLERRLEELASPGYARGRVLPRNN' A
#
# COMPACT_ATOMS: atom_id res chain seq x y z
N MET A 1 -32.49 21.70 3.85
CA MET A 1 -31.61 20.53 3.74
C MET A 1 -30.29 21.00 3.17
N PRO A 2 -29.22 21.23 3.95
CA PRO A 2 -27.93 21.55 3.35
C PRO A 2 -27.39 20.28 2.71
N ALA A 3 -27.19 20.32 1.40
CA ALA A 3 -26.53 19.28 0.64
C ALA A 3 -25.16 18.99 1.26
N SER A 4 -24.92 17.70 1.47
CA SER A 4 -23.70 17.11 1.99
C SER A 4 -22.46 17.79 1.40
N LEU A 5 -21.69 18.44 2.27
CA LEU A 5 -20.29 18.77 1.99
C LEU A 5 -19.57 17.44 1.93
N LEU A 6 -19.40 16.90 0.72
CA LEU A 6 -18.62 15.69 0.48
C LEU A 6 -17.16 16.00 0.81
N SER A 7 -16.84 15.98 2.10
CA SER A 7 -15.48 15.99 2.60
C SER A 7 -14.78 14.81 1.96
N LYS A 8 -13.70 15.08 1.21
CA LYS A 8 -12.87 14.03 0.65
C LYS A 8 -12.53 13.04 1.77
N PRO A 9 -12.68 11.73 1.53
CA PRO A 9 -12.36 10.73 2.55
C PRO A 9 -10.92 10.95 2.99
N SER A 10 -10.71 10.92 4.31
CA SER A 10 -9.38 11.04 4.88
C SER A 10 -8.52 9.88 4.39
N ASP A 11 -7.19 10.01 4.47
CA ASP A 11 -6.31 8.92 4.07
C ASP A 11 -6.57 7.66 4.91
N ALA A 12 -7.01 7.81 6.16
CA ALA A 12 -7.47 6.69 7.00
C ALA A 12 -8.70 6.01 6.40
N ASP A 13 -9.73 6.76 5.99
CA ASP A 13 -10.95 6.20 5.39
C ASP A 13 -10.64 5.46 4.07
N ARG A 14 -9.69 5.99 3.29
CA ARG A 14 -9.25 5.36 2.03
C ARG A 14 -8.49 4.06 2.29
N LEU A 15 -7.67 4.03 3.33
CA LEU A 15 -6.95 2.83 3.75
C LEU A 15 -7.91 1.75 4.26
N GLU A 16 -8.89 2.13 5.08
CA GLU A 16 -9.91 1.20 5.58
C GLU A 16 -10.69 0.57 4.41
N LEU A 17 -11.15 1.39 3.47
CA LEU A 17 -11.84 0.91 2.27
C LEU A 17 -10.97 -0.03 1.42
N ALA A 18 -9.68 0.28 1.27
CA ALA A 18 -8.76 -0.56 0.52
C ALA A 18 -8.50 -1.90 1.23
N ALA A 19 -8.44 -1.90 2.56
CA ALA A 19 -8.31 -3.10 3.37
C ALA A 19 -9.54 -4.00 3.20
N ASP A 20 -10.74 -3.44 3.28
CA ASP A 20 -11.99 -4.17 3.06
C ASP A 20 -12.03 -4.83 1.68
N GLN A 21 -11.60 -4.11 0.65
CA GLN A 21 -11.53 -4.63 -0.72
C GLN A 21 -10.53 -5.79 -0.85
N ALA A 22 -9.35 -5.68 -0.24
CA ALA A 22 -8.35 -6.74 -0.25
C ALA A 22 -8.86 -8.00 0.48
N ILE A 23 -9.52 -7.82 1.64
CA ILE A 23 -10.12 -8.91 2.40
C ILE A 23 -11.23 -9.59 1.60
N ALA A 24 -12.11 -8.81 0.96
CA ALA A 24 -13.16 -9.34 0.10
C ALA A 24 -12.61 -10.12 -1.10
N ALA A 25 -11.52 -9.65 -1.73
CA ALA A 25 -10.85 -10.35 -2.82
C ALA A 25 -10.24 -11.70 -2.38
N CYS A 26 -9.91 -11.84 -1.10
CA CYS A 26 -9.41 -13.08 -0.49
C CYS A 26 -10.51 -13.93 0.16
N GLY A 27 -11.78 -13.72 -0.20
CA GLY A 27 -12.90 -14.52 0.31
C GLY A 27 -13.27 -14.22 1.77
N GLY A 28 -12.88 -13.06 2.28
CA GLY A 28 -13.15 -12.66 3.66
C GLY A 28 -12.06 -13.06 4.66
N ASP A 29 -10.99 -13.73 4.22
CA ASP A 29 -9.88 -14.10 5.09
C ASP A 29 -8.79 -13.00 5.09
N ALA A 30 -8.75 -12.25 6.19
CA ALA A 30 -7.76 -11.20 6.39
C ALA A 30 -6.31 -11.71 6.45
N ARG A 31 -6.08 -12.95 6.92
CA ARG A 31 -4.74 -13.54 6.95
C ARG A 31 -4.27 -13.85 5.53
N GLU A 32 -5.15 -14.36 4.68
CA GLU A 32 -4.86 -14.63 3.27
C GLU A 32 -4.62 -13.32 2.50
N ALA A 33 -5.40 -12.27 2.79
CA ALA A 33 -5.17 -10.93 2.23
C ALA A 33 -3.80 -10.36 2.62
N VAL A 34 -3.39 -10.49 3.88
CA VAL A 34 -2.05 -10.04 4.32
C VAL A 34 -0.94 -10.83 3.63
N LYS A 35 -1.06 -12.15 3.50
CA LYS A 35 -0.08 -12.97 2.76
C LYS A 35 0.03 -12.51 1.31
N ALA A 36 -1.11 -12.29 0.63
CA ALA A 36 -1.14 -11.82 -0.74
C ALA A 36 -0.48 -10.44 -0.89
N LEU A 37 -0.79 -9.50 0.01
CA LEU A 37 -0.20 -8.17 0.01
C LEU A 37 1.33 -8.21 0.23
N ILE A 38 1.84 -9.08 1.09
CA ILE A 38 3.29 -9.26 1.29
C ILE A 38 3.95 -9.72 -0.01
N VAL A 39 3.41 -10.76 -0.65
CA VAL A 39 3.95 -11.29 -1.92
C VAL A 39 3.92 -10.23 -3.03
N VAL A 40 2.83 -9.47 -3.13
CA VAL A 40 2.71 -8.37 -4.10
C VAL A 40 3.71 -7.26 -3.80
N ASN A 41 3.89 -6.88 -2.54
CA ASN A 41 4.87 -5.87 -2.15
C ASN A 41 6.29 -6.30 -2.51
N GLU A 42 6.69 -7.53 -2.18
CA GLU A 42 8.02 -8.05 -2.58
C GLU A 42 8.22 -8.02 -4.10
N PHE A 43 7.18 -8.36 -4.87
CA PHE A 43 7.22 -8.29 -6.33
C PHE A 43 7.38 -6.86 -6.84
N LEU A 44 6.62 -5.91 -6.27
CA LEU A 44 6.72 -4.49 -6.63
C LEU A 44 8.08 -3.90 -6.26
N GLU A 45 8.63 -4.27 -5.11
CA GLU A 45 9.98 -3.85 -4.69
C GLU A 45 11.06 -4.36 -5.65
N ARG A 46 11.01 -5.63 -6.06
CA ARG A 46 11.93 -6.17 -7.08
C ARG A 46 11.78 -5.47 -8.42
N ARG A 47 10.55 -5.22 -8.87
CA ARG A 47 10.28 -4.45 -10.10
C ARG A 47 10.88 -3.04 -10.01
N LEU A 48 10.75 -2.39 -8.87
CA LEU A 48 11.35 -1.07 -8.64
C LEU A 48 12.87 -1.12 -8.65
N GLU A 49 13.49 -2.17 -8.12
CA GLU A 49 14.94 -2.38 -8.20
C GLU A 49 15.42 -2.59 -9.63
N GLU A 50 14.67 -3.37 -10.43
CA GLU A 50 14.94 -3.57 -11.86
C GLU A 50 14.86 -2.27 -12.68
N LEU A 51 13.90 -1.40 -12.34
CA LEU A 51 13.66 -0.14 -13.05
C LEU A 51 14.44 1.05 -12.47
N ALA A 52 15.05 0.90 -11.30
CA ALA A 52 15.82 1.96 -10.66
C ALA A 52 17.11 2.23 -11.43
N SER A 53 17.28 3.45 -11.92
CA SER A 53 18.61 3.92 -12.37
C SER A 53 19.61 3.91 -11.18
N PRO A 54 20.93 3.82 -11.42
CA PRO A 54 21.94 3.86 -10.35
C PRO A 54 21.85 5.10 -9.44
N GLY A 55 21.23 6.19 -9.91
CA GLY A 55 20.99 7.40 -9.13
C GLY A 55 19.81 7.30 -8.16
N TYR A 56 18.78 6.49 -8.47
CA TYR A 56 17.59 6.29 -7.63
C TYR A 56 17.91 5.42 -6.38
N ALA A 57 18.82 4.45 -6.51
CA ALA A 57 19.27 3.60 -5.41
C ALA A 57 20.02 4.37 -4.29
N ARG A 58 20.68 5.50 -4.62
CA ARG A 58 21.46 6.29 -3.66
C ARG A 58 20.62 6.99 -2.58
N GLY A 59 19.32 7.18 -2.79
CA GLY A 59 18.43 7.85 -1.82
C GLY A 59 17.91 6.95 -0.70
N ARG A 60 17.94 5.61 -0.87
CA ARG A 60 17.43 4.65 0.15
C ARG A 60 18.48 4.16 1.15
N VAL A 61 19.78 4.48 0.94
CA VAL A 61 20.83 4.28 1.94
C VAL A 61 20.98 5.54 2.79
N LEU A 62 19.89 5.95 3.46
CA LEU A 62 20.02 6.84 4.61
C LEU A 62 20.08 5.96 5.87
N PRO A 63 21.03 6.21 6.77
CA PRO A 63 21.27 5.38 7.94
C PRO A 63 20.01 5.35 8.82
N ARG A 64 19.53 4.15 9.15
CA ARG A 64 18.64 3.96 10.30
C ARG A 64 19.48 4.27 11.54
N ASN A 65 19.30 5.49 12.05
CA ASN A 65 19.81 5.93 13.33
C ASN A 65 19.16 5.10 14.46
N ASN A 66 20.06 4.60 15.31
CA ASN A 66 19.87 3.68 16.43
C ASN A 66 19.15 4.31 17.62
#